data_AF-A0A924QTJ3-F1
#
_entry.id   AF-A0A924QTJ3-F1
#
_cell.length_a   1.000
_cell.length_b   1.000
_cell.length_c   1.000
_cell.angle_alpha   90.00
_cell.angle_beta   90.00
_cell.angle_gamma   90.00
#
_symmetry.space_group_name_H-M   'P 1'
#
loop_
_entity.id
_entity.type
_entity.pdbx_description
1 polymer ?
#
loop_
_entity_poly.entity_id
_entity_poly.type
_entity_poly.pdbx_seq_one_letter_code
_entity_poly.pdbx_strand_id
1 'polypeptide(L)' 'THMNDWKEFFDMKVTANNESIIGSILKPEKIINSALILIIHIVGFVAAAILIFKKKDILS' A
#
# COMPACT_ATOMS: atom_id res chain seq x y z
N THR A 1 10.44 -1.34 16.99
CA THR A 1 10.64 -0.05 16.28
C THR A 1 10.06 0.01 14.87
N HIS A 2 9.50 -1.07 14.28
CA HIS A 2 8.80 -1.01 12.97
C HIS A 2 7.28 -0.80 13.01
N MET A 3 6.63 -0.99 14.17
CA MET A 3 5.17 -0.85 14.30
C MET A 3 4.71 0.62 14.30
N ASN A 4 5.60 1.56 14.65
CA ASN A 4 5.24 2.98 14.76
C ASN A 4 4.91 3.62 13.40
N ASP A 5 5.61 3.18 12.35
CA ASP A 5 5.42 3.69 10.99
C ASP A 5 4.03 3.35 10.41
N TRP A 6 3.43 2.23 10.82
CA TRP A 6 2.08 1.84 10.41
C TRP A 6 1.00 2.72 11.04
N LYS A 7 1.23 3.18 12.28
CA LYS A 7 0.32 4.10 12.96
C LYS A 7 0.32 5.47 12.29
N GLU A 8 1.50 5.97 11.95
CA GLU A 8 1.68 7.27 11.28
C GLU A 8 1.29 7.25 9.79
N PHE A 9 0.91 6.09 9.25
CA PHE A 9 0.65 5.91 7.82
C PHE A 9 -0.64 6.61 7.36
N PHE A 10 -1.63 6.68 8.26
CA PHE A 10 -2.95 7.30 8.03
C PHE A 10 -3.19 8.51 8.94
N ASP A 11 -2.14 9.06 9.54
CA ASP A 11 -2.28 10.24 10.39
C ASP A 11 -2.73 11.47 9.58
N MET A 12 -3.47 12.35 10.25
CA MET A 12 -3.86 13.65 9.70
C MET A 12 -2.73 14.65 9.84
N LYS A 13 -2.65 15.60 8.91
CA LYS A 13 -1.73 16.75 9.05
C LYS A 13 -2.18 17.62 10.22
N VAL A 14 -1.20 18.20 10.91
CA VAL A 14 -1.43 19.21 11.95
C VAL A 14 -0.98 20.58 11.45
N THR A 15 -1.69 21.63 11.86
CA THR A 15 -1.31 23.03 11.58
C THR A 15 -0.27 23.54 12.60
N ALA A 16 0.26 24.74 12.41
CA ALA A 16 1.26 25.34 13.32
C ALA A 16 0.78 25.51 14.78
N ASN A 17 -0.54 25.54 14.98
CA ASN A 17 -1.20 25.62 16.30
C ASN A 17 -1.56 24.23 16.87
N ASN A 18 -1.03 23.15 16.27
CA ASN A 18 -1.26 21.77 16.67
C ASN A 18 -2.72 21.27 16.53
N GLU A 19 -3.50 21.94 15.69
CA GLU A 19 -4.86 21.52 15.32
C GLU A 19 -4.83 20.54 14.13
N SER A 20 -5.65 19.49 14.19
CA SER A 20 -5.77 18.49 13.13
C SER A 20 -6.55 19.05 11.94
N ILE A 21 -5.99 18.91 10.73
CA ILE A 21 -6.65 19.34 9.50
C ILE A 21 -7.56 18.20 9.01
N ILE A 22 -8.87 18.39 9.16
CA ILE A 22 -9.88 17.39 8.77
C ILE A 22 -9.76 17.08 7.27
N GLY A 23 -9.73 15.79 6.94
CA GLY A 23 -9.61 15.31 5.55
C GLY A 23 -8.19 15.36 4.97
N SER A 24 -7.19 15.74 5.77
CA SER A 24 -5.79 15.70 5.34
C SER A 24 -5.14 14.35 5.64
N ILE A 25 -4.14 13.98 4.84
CA ILE A 25 -3.29 12.81 5.04
C ILE A 25 -1.85 13.29 5.18
N LEU A 26 -1.15 12.84 6.22
CA LEU A 26 0.21 13.25 6.53
C LEU A 26 1.22 12.73 5.49
N LYS A 27 1.09 11.47 5.06
CA LYS A 27 2.06 10.78 4.20
C LYS A 27 1.42 10.11 2.95
N PRO A 28 0.73 10.85 2.07
CA PRO A 28 0.05 10.27 0.90
C PRO A 28 1.01 9.57 -0.07
N GLU A 29 2.24 10.06 -0.21
CA GLU A 29 3.28 9.44 -1.04
C GLU A 29 3.65 8.03 -0.54
N LYS A 30 3.77 7.85 0.78
CA LYS A 30 4.06 6.53 1.36
C LYS A 30 2.94 5.53 1.06
N ILE A 31 1.68 5.98 1.10
CA ILE A 31 0.52 5.15 0.76
C ILE A 31 0.62 4.66 -0.68
N ILE A 32 0.89 5.56 -1.63
CA ILE A 32 1.02 5.20 -3.05
C ILE A 32 2.17 4.22 -3.25
N ASN A 33 3.34 4.50 -2.66
CA ASN A 33 4.51 3.63 -2.79
C ASN A 33 4.24 2.21 -2.25
N SER A 34 3.64 2.10 -1.06
CA SER A 34 3.29 0.79 -0.50
C SER A 34 2.21 0.08 -1.31
N ALA A 35 1.20 0.79 -1.82
CA ALA A 35 0.18 0.22 -2.68
C ALA A 35 0.78 -0.31 -4.00
N LEU A 36 1.67 0.46 -4.63
CA LEU A 36 2.37 0.05 -5.85
C LEU A 36 3.22 -1.21 -5.63
N ILE A 37 3.99 -1.25 -4.54
CA ILE A 37 4.80 -2.42 -4.20
C ILE A 37 3.88 -3.65 -4.03
N LEU A 38 2.78 -3.52 -3.30
CA LEU A 38 1.82 -4.61 -3.11
C LEU A 38 1.23 -5.10 -4.43
N ILE A 39 0.80 -4.18 -5.31
CA ILE A 39 0.26 -4.53 -6.62
C ILE A 39 1.30 -5.26 -7.47
N ILE A 40 2.54 -4.79 -7.50
CA ILE A 40 3.63 -5.45 -8.22
C ILE A 40 3.84 -6.88 -7.72
N HIS A 41 3.78 -7.11 -6.41
CA HIS A 41 3.91 -8.45 -5.85
C HIS A 41 2.74 -9.34 -6.25
N ILE A 42 1.50 -8.85 -6.18
CA ILE A 42 0.31 -9.61 -6.57
C ILE A 42 0.40 -9.99 -8.05
N VAL A 43 0.68 -9.02 -8.92
CA VAL A 43 0.79 -9.25 -10.37
C VAL A 43 1.93 -10.21 -10.67
N GLY A 44 3.11 -10.02 -10.06
CA GLY A 44 4.26 -10.89 -10.23
C GLY A 44 3.95 -12.33 -9.78
N PHE A 45 3.27 -12.50 -8.65
CA PHE A 45 2.90 -13.82 -8.14
C PHE A 45 1.86 -14.51 -9.04
N VAL A 46 0.82 -13.79 -9.45
CA VAL A 46 -0.21 -14.32 -10.36
C VAL A 46 0.40 -14.66 -11.73
N ALA A 47 1.25 -13.79 -12.28
CA ALA A 47 1.94 -14.05 -13.54
C ALA A 47 2.86 -15.26 -13.43
N ALA A 48 3.64 -15.39 -12.36
CA ALA A 48 4.48 -16.56 -12.12
C ALA A 48 3.64 -17.84 -12.00
N ALA A 49 2.53 -17.80 -11.26
CA ALA A 49 1.61 -18.92 -11.15
C ALA A 49 1.08 -19.33 -12.53
N ILE A 50 0.63 -18.39 -13.36
CA ILE A 50 0.12 -18.63 -14.71
C ILE A 50 1.18 -19.22 -15.67
N LEU A 51 2.45 -18.84 -15.49
CA LEU A 51 3.55 -19.35 -16.30
C LEU A 51 3.97 -20.76 -15.87
N ILE A 52 4.00 -21.04 -14.57
CA ILE A 52 4.42 -22.33 -14.00
C ILE A 52 3.31 -23.36 -14.14
N PHE A 53 2.09 -23.01 -13.73
CA PHE A 53 0.92 -23.85 -13.85
C PHE A 53 0.16 -23.38 -15.09
N LYS A 54 0.02 -24.27 -16.08
CA LYS A 54 -0.63 -23.96 -17.37
C LYS A 54 -1.89 -23.12 -17.13
N LYS A 55 -2.05 -22.01 -17.87
CA LYS A 55 -3.17 -21.03 -17.79
C LYS A 55 -4.54 -21.62 -17.44
N LYS A 56 -4.84 -22.81 -17.98
CA LYS A 56 -6.12 -23.51 -17.83
C LYS A 56 -6.44 -23.97 -16.39
N ASP A 57 -5.45 -24.22 -15.55
CA ASP A 57 -5.69 -24.69 -14.17
C ASP A 57 -5.93 -23.54 -13.17
N ILE A 58 -5.59 -22.29 -13.54
CA ILE A 58 -5.70 -21.11 -12.67
C ILE A 58 -6.87 -20.20 -13.07
N LEU A 59 -7.21 -20.13 -14.36
CA LEU A 59 -8.24 -19.24 -14.90
C LEU A 59 -9.58 -19.94 -15.19
N SER A 60 -9.66 -21.24 -14.95
CA SER A 60 -10.88 -22.05 -15.17
C SER A 60 -11.60 -22.37 -13.87
#